data_AF-A0A7Y5RZ18-F1
#
_entry.id   AF-A0A7Y5RZ18-F1
#
_cell.length_a   1.000
_cell.length_b   1.000
_cell.length_c   1.000
_cell.angle_alpha   90.00
_cell.angle_beta   90.00
_cell.angle_gamma   90.00
#
_symmetry.space_group_name_H-M   'P 1'
#
loop_
_entity.id
_entity.type
_entity.pdbx_description
1 polymer ?
#
loop_
_entity_poly.entity_id
_entity_poly.type
_entity_poly.pdbx_seq_one_letter_code
_entity_poly.pdbx_strand_id
1 'polypeptide(L)'
;MQSTAEYRPETTRPAHVTLARLMAVAVALLTVSLPAAAQSDADDSGATRKKSRAKSGGDAGANEDAAGKKSKKDDLKPFPEGPLQKQFQEKLGGDFKVRHTDHFFVLYSADEEVVKDFILRIEATYAAVHRFATQMGVDIDYPKEKLPIVFCSEFDQYSSVAQALAGAPAPREAAGLYFPQPNFSLFYDMAHSVTVLDQTAQAKALQEEARRATDSKTKKEKSREAQFILNRLNDYQERNNKSVVQHEVAHQLLYNFQVHHRDAPNPVWFVEGLATLFEPPPGKTGAGFNVVNQYRLWRLREADAANALADLREFVQKPELLRGSGDQMDRGYAQAWGLMYYLSQKKKAELRQFVELIKTRKPREVIPPERELADFEKCFGKLDESFRKNWHKFLKSVPYRAPR
;
A
#
# COMPACT_ATOMS: atom_id res chain seq x y z
N MET A 1 -26.05 -11.27 -62.71
CA MET A 1 -26.24 -12.36 -61.74
C MET A 1 -24.94 -12.57 -61.00
N GLN A 2 -24.84 -12.06 -59.77
CA GLN A 2 -23.77 -12.41 -58.83
C GLN A 2 -24.38 -12.53 -57.44
N SER A 3 -23.97 -13.60 -56.77
CA SER A 3 -24.55 -14.22 -55.58
C SER A 3 -24.20 -13.49 -54.30
N THR A 4 -25.13 -13.56 -53.35
CA THR A 4 -25.17 -13.00 -51.99
C THR A 4 -24.03 -13.47 -51.08
N ALA A 5 -23.48 -12.55 -50.28
CA ALA A 5 -22.75 -12.87 -49.04
C ALA A 5 -23.33 -12.00 -47.90
N GLU A 6 -23.92 -12.67 -46.92
CA GLU A 6 -24.48 -12.08 -45.69
C GLU A 6 -23.36 -11.59 -44.76
N TYR A 7 -23.51 -10.36 -44.26
CA TYR A 7 -22.69 -9.77 -43.20
C TYR A 7 -23.29 -10.12 -41.83
N ARG A 8 -22.53 -10.82 -40.99
CA ARG A 8 -22.82 -10.99 -39.55
C ARG A 8 -21.98 -10.00 -38.73
N PRO A 9 -22.56 -9.20 -37.82
CA PRO A 9 -21.77 -8.34 -36.95
C PRO A 9 -21.15 -9.14 -35.80
N GLU A 10 -19.86 -8.89 -35.56
CA GLU A 10 -19.11 -9.39 -34.42
C GLU A 10 -19.71 -8.91 -33.10
N THR A 11 -19.82 -9.82 -32.14
CA THR A 11 -20.23 -9.55 -30.77
C THR A 11 -19.10 -8.84 -30.02
N THR A 12 -19.36 -7.59 -29.63
CA THR A 12 -18.51 -6.76 -28.78
C THR A 12 -18.23 -7.43 -27.42
N ARG A 13 -16.96 -7.68 -27.13
CA ARG A 13 -16.45 -8.12 -25.81
C ARG A 13 -16.58 -6.99 -24.76
N PRO A 14 -16.79 -7.31 -23.47
CA PRO A 14 -17.06 -6.31 -22.45
C PRO A 14 -15.81 -5.56 -21.92
N ALA A 15 -16.06 -4.32 -21.49
CA ALA A 15 -15.12 -3.26 -21.13
C ALA A 15 -14.44 -3.40 -19.75
N HIS A 16 -13.73 -4.50 -19.48
CA HIS A 16 -13.00 -4.71 -18.21
C HIS A 16 -11.53 -4.25 -18.21
N VAL A 17 -11.04 -3.66 -19.30
CA VAL A 17 -9.59 -3.38 -19.51
C VAL A 17 -9.09 -2.09 -18.84
N THR A 18 -9.95 -1.23 -18.28
CA THR A 18 -9.50 0.09 -17.79
C THR A 18 -9.05 0.13 -16.32
N LEU A 19 -9.34 -0.88 -15.50
CA LEU A 19 -9.13 -0.79 -14.04
C LEU A 19 -7.66 -0.91 -13.62
N ALA A 20 -6.83 -1.55 -14.43
CA ALA A 20 -5.48 -1.92 -14.00
C ALA A 20 -4.41 -0.82 -14.15
N ARG A 21 -4.72 0.31 -14.79
CA ARG A 21 -3.71 1.31 -15.21
C ARG A 21 -3.12 2.20 -14.10
N LEU A 22 -3.61 2.20 -12.86
CA LEU A 22 -3.41 3.32 -11.92
C LEU A 22 -2.89 2.96 -10.51
N MET A 23 -2.33 1.77 -10.31
CA MET A 23 -1.72 1.38 -9.02
C MET A 23 -0.20 1.58 -8.99
N ALA A 24 0.35 2.44 -9.85
CA ALA A 24 1.75 2.35 -10.26
C ALA A 24 2.65 3.38 -9.57
N VAL A 25 3.70 2.83 -8.95
CA VAL A 25 5.02 3.43 -8.70
C VAL A 25 5.25 4.10 -7.33
N ALA A 26 5.13 3.35 -6.23
CA ALA A 26 5.92 3.65 -5.02
C ALA A 26 7.36 3.08 -5.10
N VAL A 27 7.63 2.14 -6.03
CA VAL A 27 8.86 1.31 -6.00
C VAL A 27 10.00 1.80 -6.93
N ALA A 28 9.78 2.74 -7.86
CA ALA A 28 10.82 3.09 -8.84
C ALA A 28 11.92 4.05 -8.35
N LEU A 29 11.85 4.60 -7.14
CA LEU A 29 12.86 5.57 -6.66
C LEU A 29 14.01 4.97 -5.82
N LEU A 30 14.11 3.65 -5.74
CA LEU A 30 15.21 2.98 -5.00
C LEU A 30 16.55 2.90 -5.76
N THR A 31 16.71 3.53 -6.93
CA THR A 31 17.98 3.47 -7.70
C THR A 31 18.45 4.80 -8.27
N VAL A 32 18.52 5.87 -7.46
CA VAL A 32 19.37 7.03 -7.80
C VAL A 32 20.63 6.97 -6.94
N SER A 33 21.72 6.45 -7.51
CA SER A 33 23.07 6.61 -6.96
C SER A 33 23.47 8.08 -7.03
N LEU A 34 23.70 8.70 -5.89
CA LEU A 34 24.43 9.97 -5.76
C LEU A 34 25.90 9.70 -5.37
N PRO A 35 26.86 10.52 -5.82
CA PRO A 35 28.29 10.27 -5.66
C PRO A 35 28.75 10.47 -4.22
N ALA A 36 29.84 9.78 -3.88
CA ALA A 36 30.47 9.76 -2.56
C ALA A 36 30.96 11.15 -2.12
N ALA A 37 30.66 11.51 -0.87
CA ALA A 37 31.34 12.59 -0.15
C ALA A 37 32.11 12.00 1.04
N ALA A 38 33.28 12.57 1.27
CA ALA A 38 34.45 12.02 1.96
C ALA A 38 34.29 11.76 3.46
N GLN A 39 35.05 10.76 3.92
CA GLN A 39 35.27 10.38 5.32
C GLN A 39 36.11 11.44 6.06
N SER A 40 35.82 11.58 7.36
CA SER A 40 36.79 12.05 8.36
C SER A 40 36.68 11.16 9.60
N ASP A 41 37.83 10.61 9.99
CA ASP A 41 38.07 9.69 11.09
C ASP A 41 37.78 10.27 12.48
N ALA A 42 37.38 9.40 13.41
CA ALA A 42 37.76 9.46 14.83
C ALA A 42 37.45 8.12 15.56
N ASP A 43 38.54 7.43 15.90
CA ASP A 43 38.86 6.56 17.08
C ASP A 43 37.76 6.26 18.12
N ASP A 44 37.49 5.00 18.48
CA ASP A 44 38.23 4.02 19.33
C ASP A 44 37.83 4.05 20.83
N SER A 45 37.95 2.88 21.47
CA SER A 45 37.51 2.41 22.79
C SER A 45 36.04 1.93 22.84
N GLY A 46 35.68 0.67 23.09
CA GLY A 46 36.38 -0.46 23.71
C GLY A 46 35.91 -0.65 25.14
N ALA A 47 35.01 -1.62 25.42
CA ALA A 47 35.01 -2.47 26.62
C ALA A 47 33.72 -3.33 26.83
N THR A 48 33.94 -4.65 26.77
CA THR A 48 33.48 -5.71 27.70
C THR A 48 31.99 -5.97 28.01
N ARG A 49 31.51 -7.00 27.32
CA ARG A 49 30.71 -8.18 27.75
C ARG A 49 30.66 -8.48 29.27
N LYS A 50 29.46 -8.67 29.84
CA LYS A 50 29.21 -9.62 30.93
C LYS A 50 27.90 -10.40 30.72
N LYS A 51 28.04 -11.73 30.77
CA LYS A 51 26.97 -12.74 30.79
C LYS A 51 26.36 -12.81 32.20
N SER A 52 25.06 -13.06 32.30
CA SER A 52 24.51 -13.83 33.41
C SER A 52 23.42 -14.79 32.93
N ARG A 53 23.53 -15.99 33.50
CA ARG A 53 22.96 -17.28 33.16
C ARG A 53 21.54 -17.47 33.69
N ALA A 54 20.79 -18.31 32.99
CA ALA A 54 19.43 -18.76 33.25
C ALA A 54 19.24 -19.49 34.59
N LYS A 55 17.98 -19.53 35.06
CA LYS A 55 17.47 -20.63 35.89
C LYS A 55 16.02 -20.98 35.50
N SER A 56 15.85 -22.28 35.33
CA SER A 56 14.67 -23.06 34.96
C SER A 56 13.70 -23.29 36.12
N GLY A 57 12.43 -23.54 35.78
CA GLY A 57 11.45 -24.25 36.61
C GLY A 57 10.12 -24.37 35.88
N GLY A 58 9.72 -25.60 35.53
CA GLY A 58 8.37 -25.95 35.03
C GLY A 58 7.34 -25.92 36.17
N ASP A 59 6.10 -26.38 36.05
CA ASP A 59 5.28 -27.06 35.04
C ASP A 59 3.81 -26.92 35.55
N ALA A 60 2.85 -27.42 34.76
CA ALA A 60 1.45 -27.71 35.08
C ALA A 60 0.42 -26.59 34.80
N GLY A 61 -0.53 -26.97 33.94
CA GLY A 61 -1.56 -26.11 33.39
C GLY A 61 -2.91 -26.18 34.10
N ALA A 62 -3.84 -25.39 33.58
CA ALA A 62 -5.27 -25.65 33.64
C ALA A 62 -5.95 -24.76 32.59
N ASN A 63 -6.86 -25.39 31.87
CA ASN A 63 -7.74 -24.85 30.87
C ASN A 63 -8.92 -24.19 31.59
N GLU A 64 -9.13 -22.88 31.43
CA GLU A 64 -10.40 -22.24 31.83
C GLU A 64 -10.65 -20.93 31.05
N ASP A 65 -11.80 -20.94 30.39
CA ASP A 65 -12.72 -19.84 30.16
C ASP A 65 -12.40 -18.72 29.15
N ALA A 66 -13.04 -18.93 27.99
CA ALA A 66 -13.48 -17.90 27.06
C ALA A 66 -14.46 -16.92 27.75
N ALA A 67 -13.93 -15.92 28.44
CA ALA A 67 -14.66 -14.72 28.85
C ALA A 67 -14.13 -13.50 28.09
N GLY A 68 -15.04 -12.76 27.47
CA GLY A 68 -14.74 -11.68 26.52
C GLY A 68 -13.72 -10.66 27.02
N LYS A 69 -12.55 -10.63 26.37
CA LYS A 69 -11.62 -9.50 26.48
C LYS A 69 -12.27 -8.28 25.83
N LYS A 70 -12.83 -7.39 26.66
CA LYS A 70 -12.94 -5.96 26.32
C LYS A 70 -11.55 -5.51 25.88
N SER A 71 -11.38 -5.08 24.63
CA SER A 71 -10.10 -4.56 24.17
C SER A 71 -9.70 -3.42 25.10
N LYS A 72 -8.55 -3.54 25.78
CA LYS A 72 -7.89 -2.36 26.34
C LYS A 72 -7.83 -1.35 25.19
N LYS A 73 -8.38 -0.15 25.40
CA LYS A 73 -8.17 0.97 24.48
C LYS A 73 -6.65 1.10 24.38
N ASP A 74 -6.09 0.77 23.22
CA ASP A 74 -4.65 0.82 23.02
C ASP A 74 -4.23 2.26 23.37
N ASP A 75 -3.43 2.42 24.42
CA ASP A 75 -2.91 3.72 24.88
C ASP A 75 -1.79 4.13 23.92
N LEU A 76 -2.19 4.54 22.71
CA LEU A 76 -1.30 4.98 21.65
C LEU A 76 -0.82 6.40 21.99
N LYS A 77 0.42 6.50 22.46
CA LYS A 77 1.01 7.77 22.85
C LYS A 77 1.30 8.62 21.60
N PRO A 78 0.86 9.89 21.57
CA PRO A 78 1.20 10.81 20.49
C PRO A 78 2.71 10.96 20.32
N PHE A 79 3.16 11.14 19.07
CA PHE A 79 4.53 11.54 18.79
C PHE A 79 4.73 13.02 19.14
N PRO A 80 5.89 13.38 19.70
CA PRO A 80 6.17 14.75 20.05
C PRO A 80 6.32 15.62 18.80
N GLU A 81 6.18 16.93 18.96
CA GLU A 81 6.54 17.86 17.89
C GLU A 81 8.06 17.99 17.78
N GLY A 82 8.55 18.38 16.61
CA GLY A 82 9.97 18.48 16.34
C GLY A 82 10.30 19.40 15.16
N PRO A 83 11.60 19.56 14.83
CA PRO A 83 12.05 20.51 13.82
C PRO A 83 11.62 20.16 12.39
N LEU A 84 11.25 18.90 12.09
CA LEU A 84 10.89 18.49 10.72
C LEU A 84 9.77 19.33 10.12
N GLN A 85 8.76 19.73 10.92
CA GLN A 85 7.67 20.55 10.41
C GLN A 85 8.19 21.86 9.81
N LYS A 86 9.05 22.58 10.55
CA LYS A 86 9.63 23.85 10.08
C LYS A 86 10.48 23.63 8.83
N GLN A 87 11.30 22.58 8.81
CA GLN A 87 12.13 22.24 7.65
C GLN A 87 11.29 21.97 6.39
N PHE A 88 10.16 21.26 6.52
CA PHE A 88 9.25 21.05 5.39
C PHE A 88 8.54 22.34 4.98
N GLN A 89 8.06 23.15 5.93
CA GLN A 89 7.44 24.45 5.64
C GLN A 89 8.40 25.40 4.89
N GLU A 90 9.65 25.47 5.31
CA GLU A 90 10.68 26.29 4.66
C GLU A 90 10.95 25.85 3.22
N LYS A 91 10.95 24.54 2.96
CA LYS A 91 11.16 23.99 1.61
C LYS A 91 9.95 24.15 0.69
N LEU A 92 8.73 24.09 1.23
CA LEU A 92 7.50 24.14 0.45
C LEU A 92 6.93 25.55 0.27
N GLY A 93 7.27 26.50 1.15
CA GLY A 93 6.74 27.86 1.12
C GLY A 93 5.42 28.05 1.89
N GLY A 94 4.86 29.26 1.81
CA GLY A 94 3.76 29.72 2.67
C GLY A 94 2.35 29.27 2.28
N ASP A 95 2.18 28.60 1.13
CA ASP A 95 0.85 28.25 0.60
C ASP A 95 0.25 27.00 1.27
N PHE A 96 1.05 26.25 2.05
CA PHE A 96 0.57 25.06 2.76
C PHE A 96 0.12 25.42 4.18
N LYS A 97 -1.11 25.04 4.50
CA LYS A 97 -1.62 25.00 5.87
C LYS A 97 -1.06 23.78 6.59
N VAL A 98 -1.05 23.80 7.93
CA VAL A 98 -0.62 22.66 8.75
C VAL A 98 -1.78 22.15 9.61
N ARG A 99 -1.96 20.83 9.64
CA ARG A 99 -2.86 20.14 10.56
C ARG A 99 -2.07 19.08 11.33
N HIS A 100 -2.18 19.10 12.66
CA HIS A 100 -1.57 18.09 13.52
C HIS A 100 -2.57 17.00 13.89
N THR A 101 -2.06 15.79 14.03
CA THR A 101 -2.73 14.64 14.63
C THR A 101 -1.85 14.09 15.75
N ASP A 102 -2.19 12.95 16.35
CA ASP A 102 -1.38 12.35 17.40
C ASP A 102 0.01 11.93 16.87
N HIS A 103 0.08 11.38 15.65
CA HIS A 103 1.32 10.79 15.11
C HIS A 103 1.87 11.51 13.87
N PHE A 104 1.12 12.44 13.28
CA PHE A 104 1.49 13.10 12.02
C PHE A 104 1.34 14.62 12.10
N PHE A 105 2.07 15.32 11.23
CA PHE A 105 1.70 16.65 10.79
C PHE A 105 1.46 16.61 9.28
N VAL A 106 0.35 17.21 8.84
CA VAL A 106 -0.08 17.25 7.45
C VAL A 106 0.06 18.68 6.95
N LEU A 107 0.95 18.88 5.98
CA LEU A 107 1.04 20.09 5.18
C LEU A 107 0.08 19.97 4.01
N TYR A 108 -0.91 20.86 3.88
CA TYR A 108 -1.93 20.71 2.86
C TYR A 108 -2.34 22.00 2.18
N SER A 109 -2.71 21.85 0.91
CA SER A 109 -3.40 22.86 0.10
C SER A 109 -4.78 22.37 -0.38
N ALA A 110 -5.09 21.08 -0.17
CA ALA A 110 -6.39 20.49 -0.44
C ALA A 110 -7.51 21.09 0.44
N ASP A 111 -8.76 20.84 0.05
CA ASP A 111 -9.93 21.35 0.76
C ASP A 111 -10.01 20.83 2.21
N GLU A 112 -10.40 21.70 3.13
CA GLU A 112 -10.46 21.39 4.58
C GLU A 112 -11.33 20.16 4.89
N GLU A 113 -12.45 19.99 4.19
CA GLU A 113 -13.35 18.85 4.38
C GLU A 113 -12.69 17.53 3.95
N VAL A 114 -11.92 17.55 2.85
CA VAL A 114 -11.17 16.38 2.39
C VAL A 114 -10.07 16.03 3.39
N VAL A 115 -9.40 17.03 3.95
CA VAL A 115 -8.34 16.87 4.94
C VAL A 115 -8.88 16.31 6.26
N LYS A 116 -10.08 16.70 6.69
CA LYS A 116 -10.74 16.15 7.91
C LYS A 116 -10.93 14.64 7.83
N ASP A 117 -11.40 14.14 6.69
CA ASP A 117 -11.57 12.70 6.49
C ASP A 117 -10.21 11.99 6.34
N PHE A 118 -9.25 12.63 5.69
CA PHE A 118 -7.90 12.12 5.50
C PHE A 118 -7.20 11.86 6.85
N ILE A 119 -7.22 12.82 7.79
CA ILE A 119 -6.52 12.67 9.07
C ILE A 119 -7.07 11.53 9.94
N LEU A 120 -8.37 11.24 9.86
CA LEU A 120 -8.97 10.11 10.57
C LEU A 120 -8.47 8.77 10.01
N ARG A 121 -8.21 8.70 8.70
CA ARG A 121 -7.72 7.49 8.02
C ARG A 121 -6.26 7.21 8.37
N ILE A 122 -5.38 8.22 8.31
CA ILE A 122 -3.96 8.02 8.60
C ILE A 122 -3.74 7.56 10.05
N GLU A 123 -4.53 8.07 10.99
CA GLU A 123 -4.49 7.67 12.40
C GLU A 123 -5.06 6.25 12.63
N ALA A 124 -6.10 5.88 11.89
CA ALA A 124 -6.61 4.52 11.95
C ALA A 124 -5.62 3.51 11.30
N THR A 125 -4.90 3.90 10.25
CA THR A 125 -3.80 3.11 9.67
C THR A 125 -2.67 2.96 10.68
N TYR A 126 -2.31 4.03 11.39
CA TYR A 126 -1.36 3.98 12.50
C TYR A 126 -1.74 2.91 13.52
N ALA A 127 -2.97 2.96 14.04
CA ALA A 127 -3.44 2.00 15.03
C ALA A 127 -3.42 0.55 14.50
N ALA A 128 -3.64 0.35 13.20
CA ALA A 128 -3.60 -0.98 12.58
C ALA A 128 -2.16 -1.50 12.43
N VAL A 129 -1.24 -0.68 11.91
CA VAL A 129 0.17 -1.05 11.70
C VAL A 129 0.89 -1.23 13.04
N HIS A 130 0.62 -0.38 14.02
CA HIS A 130 1.17 -0.49 15.37
C HIS A 130 0.75 -1.81 16.03
N ARG A 131 -0.53 -2.16 15.95
CA ARG A 131 -1.06 -3.44 16.44
C ARG A 131 -0.40 -4.62 15.74
N PHE A 132 -0.20 -4.53 14.42
CA PHE A 132 0.50 -5.57 13.65
C PHE A 132 1.94 -5.77 14.12
N ALA A 133 2.72 -4.69 14.18
CA ALA A 133 4.13 -4.73 14.59
C ALA A 133 4.27 -5.27 16.02
N THR A 134 3.40 -4.83 16.94
CA THR A 134 3.37 -5.31 18.32
C THR A 134 3.00 -6.80 18.41
N GLN A 135 1.99 -7.26 17.66
CA GLN A 135 1.59 -8.68 17.65
C GLN A 135 2.64 -9.59 17.01
N MET A 136 3.41 -9.06 16.04
CA MET A 136 4.53 -9.75 15.43
C MET A 136 5.75 -9.84 16.37
N GLY A 137 5.78 -9.05 17.45
CA GLY A 137 6.88 -9.02 18.40
C GLY A 137 8.13 -8.34 17.84
N VAL A 138 7.95 -7.34 16.98
CA VAL A 138 9.03 -6.46 16.51
C VAL A 138 9.33 -5.42 17.59
N ASP A 139 10.61 -5.18 17.84
CA ASP A 139 11.06 -4.08 18.67
C ASP A 139 10.90 -2.77 17.87
N ILE A 140 9.88 -1.99 18.24
CA ILE A 140 9.54 -0.72 17.59
C ILE A 140 10.45 0.39 18.13
N ASP A 141 11.21 1.02 17.25
CA ASP A 141 11.86 2.31 17.52
C ASP A 141 10.86 3.44 17.19
N TYR A 142 10.22 4.00 18.22
CA TYR A 142 9.19 5.01 18.00
C TYR A 142 9.79 6.31 17.45
N PRO A 143 9.18 6.92 16.43
CA PRO A 143 9.58 8.22 15.92
C PRO A 143 9.76 9.27 17.03
N LYS A 144 10.87 10.00 16.93
CA LYS A 144 11.23 11.08 17.88
C LYS A 144 10.47 12.37 17.63
N GLU A 145 9.68 12.42 16.58
CA GLU A 145 8.78 13.52 16.26
C GLU A 145 7.66 13.02 15.33
N LYS A 146 6.59 13.82 15.18
CA LYS A 146 5.47 13.53 14.27
C LYS A 146 5.97 13.33 12.84
N LEU A 147 5.35 12.37 12.15
CA LEU A 147 5.73 12.00 10.79
C LEU A 147 5.15 12.99 9.76
N PRO A 148 5.94 13.43 8.77
CA PRO A 148 5.49 14.37 7.75
C PRO A 148 4.57 13.69 6.73
N ILE A 149 3.48 14.37 6.41
CA ILE A 149 2.65 14.10 5.22
C ILE A 149 2.41 15.42 4.48
N VAL A 150 2.47 15.38 3.15
CA VAL A 150 2.07 16.50 2.30
C VAL A 150 0.86 16.10 1.45
N PHE A 151 -0.20 16.91 1.47
CA PHE A 151 -1.45 16.64 0.76
C PHE A 151 -1.84 17.83 -0.14
N CYS A 152 -1.56 17.68 -1.44
CA CYS A 152 -1.79 18.72 -2.42
C CYS A 152 -3.22 18.68 -2.96
N SER A 153 -3.76 19.83 -3.37
CA SER A 153 -5.04 19.87 -4.08
C SER A 153 -4.90 19.32 -5.51
N GLU A 154 -3.86 19.74 -6.21
CA GLU A 154 -3.70 19.53 -7.66
C GLU A 154 -2.44 18.71 -7.99
N PHE A 155 -2.48 18.00 -9.11
CA PHE A 155 -1.36 17.15 -9.56
C PHE A 155 -0.07 17.93 -9.82
N ASP A 156 -0.15 19.14 -10.39
CA ASP A 156 1.05 19.91 -10.73
C ASP A 156 1.83 20.35 -9.48
N GLN A 157 1.12 20.72 -8.42
CA GLN A 157 1.73 21.03 -7.12
C GLN A 157 2.31 19.75 -6.50
N TYR A 158 1.58 18.63 -6.54
CA TYR A 158 2.05 17.33 -6.08
C TYR A 158 3.35 16.89 -6.76
N SER A 159 3.41 16.99 -8.10
CA SER A 159 4.60 16.63 -8.87
C SER A 159 5.78 17.57 -8.56
N SER A 160 5.51 18.87 -8.37
CA SER A 160 6.51 19.86 -7.96
C SER A 160 7.06 19.62 -6.55
N VAL A 161 6.19 19.23 -5.60
CA VAL A 161 6.60 18.86 -4.23
C VAL A 161 7.51 17.63 -4.25
N ALA A 162 7.17 16.60 -5.02
CA ALA A 162 8.02 15.43 -5.18
C ALA A 162 9.39 15.81 -5.75
N GLN A 163 9.44 16.68 -6.76
CA GLN A 163 10.69 17.18 -7.33
C GLN A 163 11.53 17.94 -6.29
N ALA A 164 10.91 18.81 -5.51
CA ALA A 164 11.59 19.66 -4.53
C ALA A 164 12.12 18.86 -3.32
N LEU A 165 11.35 17.90 -2.83
CA LEU A 165 11.69 17.17 -1.60
C LEU A 165 12.42 15.85 -1.86
N ALA A 166 12.13 15.16 -2.97
CA ALA A 166 12.66 13.83 -3.29
C ALA A 166 13.51 13.78 -4.58
N GLY A 167 13.69 14.91 -5.28
CA GLY A 167 14.62 15.03 -6.40
C GLY A 167 14.09 14.54 -7.76
N ALA A 168 12.85 14.07 -7.85
CA ALA A 168 12.20 13.69 -9.10
C ALA A 168 10.70 14.01 -9.08
N PRO A 169 10.09 14.36 -10.22
CA PRO A 169 8.66 14.66 -10.28
C PRO A 169 7.83 13.39 -10.04
N ALA A 170 6.66 13.55 -9.44
CA ALA A 170 5.74 12.43 -9.25
C ALA A 170 5.12 11.99 -10.60
N PRO A 171 5.00 10.68 -10.87
CA PRO A 171 4.33 10.18 -12.08
C PRO A 171 2.81 10.39 -12.00
N ARG A 172 2.17 10.59 -13.16
CA ARG A 172 0.72 10.86 -13.27
C ARG A 172 -0.14 9.69 -12.81
N GLU A 173 0.42 8.49 -12.81
CA GLU A 173 -0.24 7.26 -12.46
C GLU A 173 -0.25 6.99 -10.95
N ALA A 174 0.55 7.72 -10.15
CA ALA A 174 0.66 7.56 -8.71
C ALA A 174 -0.19 8.59 -7.97
N ALA A 175 -1.30 8.13 -7.38
CA ALA A 175 -2.20 8.93 -6.53
C ALA A 175 -1.59 9.32 -5.17
N GLY A 176 -0.57 8.56 -4.73
CA GLY A 176 0.20 8.82 -3.53
C GLY A 176 1.56 8.14 -3.64
N LEU A 177 2.51 8.64 -2.86
CA LEU A 177 3.88 8.15 -2.82
C LEU A 177 4.42 8.21 -1.40
N TYR A 178 5.05 7.15 -0.95
CA TYR A 178 5.97 7.18 0.18
C TYR A 178 7.42 7.24 -0.29
N PHE A 179 8.19 8.17 0.30
CA PHE A 179 9.63 8.28 0.08
C PHE A 179 10.38 7.83 1.34
N PRO A 180 11.04 6.64 1.34
CA PRO A 180 11.81 6.15 2.50
C PRO A 180 12.95 7.09 2.90
N GLN A 181 13.52 7.80 1.93
CA GLN A 181 14.49 8.87 2.06
C GLN A 181 13.93 10.02 1.20
N PRO A 182 13.32 11.08 1.74
CA PRO A 182 13.53 11.73 3.05
C PRO A 182 12.45 11.47 4.12
N ASN A 183 11.76 10.32 4.10
CA ASN A 183 10.79 9.86 5.10
C ASN A 183 9.46 10.66 5.18
N PHE A 184 8.76 10.83 4.05
CA PHE A 184 7.42 11.43 4.05
C PHE A 184 6.49 10.75 3.06
N SER A 185 5.19 10.85 3.31
CA SER A 185 4.16 10.48 2.34
C SER A 185 3.59 11.72 1.67
N LEU A 186 3.31 11.59 0.38
CA LEU A 186 2.83 12.65 -0.48
C LEU A 186 1.56 12.17 -1.18
N PHE A 187 0.53 13.01 -1.21
CA PHE A 187 -0.76 12.71 -1.83
C PHE A 187 -1.26 13.92 -2.61
N TYR A 188 -2.19 13.68 -3.53
CA TYR A 188 -3.05 14.72 -4.08
C TYR A 188 -4.50 14.30 -4.16
N ASP A 189 -5.42 15.27 -4.25
CA ASP A 189 -6.83 14.96 -4.39
C ASP A 189 -7.12 14.42 -5.80
N MET A 190 -7.36 13.10 -5.89
CA MET A 190 -7.71 12.45 -7.16
C MET A 190 -9.01 12.95 -7.78
N ALA A 191 -9.86 13.66 -7.02
CA ALA A 191 -11.00 14.38 -7.59
C ALA A 191 -10.54 15.36 -8.70
N HIS A 192 -9.29 15.84 -8.63
CA HIS A 192 -8.66 16.72 -9.61
C HIS A 192 -7.75 16.00 -10.61
N SER A 193 -7.76 14.66 -10.64
CA SER A 193 -7.04 13.94 -11.69
C SER A 193 -7.67 14.20 -13.07
N VAL A 194 -6.84 14.31 -14.12
CA VAL A 194 -7.31 14.57 -15.50
C VAL A 194 -8.40 13.60 -15.93
N THR A 195 -8.23 12.31 -15.63
CA THR A 195 -9.24 11.27 -15.92
C THR A 195 -10.59 11.58 -15.27
N VAL A 196 -10.59 11.99 -14.00
CA VAL A 196 -11.82 12.32 -13.27
C VAL A 196 -12.44 13.60 -13.82
N LEU A 197 -11.64 14.62 -14.10
CA LEU A 197 -12.11 15.88 -14.66
C LEU A 197 -12.74 15.69 -16.04
N ASP A 198 -12.08 14.96 -16.94
CA ASP A 198 -12.57 14.67 -18.30
C ASP A 198 -13.87 13.85 -18.28
N GLN A 199 -13.91 12.80 -17.46
CA GLN A 199 -15.12 11.97 -17.32
C GLN A 199 -16.27 12.74 -16.66
N THR A 200 -15.96 13.64 -15.72
CA THR A 200 -16.97 14.52 -15.12
C THR A 200 -17.52 15.51 -16.15
N ALA A 201 -16.65 16.10 -16.99
CA ALA A 201 -17.07 16.98 -18.07
C ALA A 201 -17.93 16.23 -19.11
N GLN A 202 -17.57 15.01 -19.46
CA GLN A 202 -18.36 14.14 -20.33
C GLN A 202 -19.73 13.84 -19.74
N ALA A 203 -19.80 13.48 -18.46
CA ALA A 203 -21.08 13.23 -17.78
C ALA A 203 -21.98 14.48 -17.77
N LYS A 204 -21.40 15.67 -17.50
CA LYS A 204 -22.13 16.95 -17.57
C LYS A 204 -22.64 17.26 -18.97
N ALA A 205 -21.84 17.02 -20.00
CA ALA A 205 -22.27 17.20 -21.39
C ALA A 205 -23.47 16.29 -21.74
N LEU A 206 -23.41 15.02 -21.35
CA LEU A 206 -24.52 14.07 -21.53
C LEU A 206 -25.78 14.48 -20.76
N GLN A 207 -25.65 15.06 -19.56
CA GLN A 207 -26.79 15.60 -18.81
C GLN A 207 -27.44 16.80 -19.53
N GLU A 208 -26.64 17.69 -20.10
CA GLU A 208 -27.16 18.82 -20.88
C GLU A 208 -27.83 18.35 -22.19
N GLU A 209 -27.26 17.36 -22.88
CA GLU A 209 -27.91 16.71 -24.03
C GLU A 209 -29.25 16.10 -23.65
N ALA A 210 -29.31 15.38 -22.53
CA ALA A 210 -30.56 14.81 -22.01
C ALA A 210 -31.60 15.88 -21.67
N ARG A 211 -31.16 17.05 -21.16
CA ARG A 211 -32.04 18.18 -20.84
C ARG A 211 -32.63 18.83 -22.09
N ARG A 212 -31.87 18.88 -23.18
CA ARG A 212 -32.28 19.49 -24.47
C ARG A 212 -33.07 18.53 -25.37
N ALA A 213 -32.98 17.23 -25.14
CA ALA A 213 -33.68 16.23 -25.93
C ALA A 213 -35.21 16.39 -25.84
N THR A 214 -35.87 16.40 -27.00
CA THR A 214 -37.33 16.53 -27.11
C THR A 214 -38.05 15.19 -27.00
N ASP A 215 -37.37 14.07 -27.32
CA ASP A 215 -37.93 12.73 -27.21
C ASP A 215 -37.51 12.02 -25.91
N SER A 216 -38.44 11.23 -25.36
CA SER A 216 -38.27 10.54 -24.08
C SER A 216 -37.18 9.47 -24.13
N LYS A 217 -36.93 8.87 -25.31
CA LYS A 217 -35.97 7.78 -25.46
C LYS A 217 -34.53 8.30 -25.34
N THR A 218 -34.16 9.30 -26.13
CA THR A 218 -32.83 9.93 -26.09
C THR A 218 -32.56 10.57 -24.73
N LYS A 219 -33.56 11.24 -24.13
CA LYS A 219 -33.44 11.78 -22.77
C LYS A 219 -33.04 10.70 -21.76
N LYS A 220 -33.70 9.54 -21.83
CA LYS A 220 -33.45 8.41 -20.91
C LYS A 220 -32.10 7.75 -21.17
N GLU A 221 -31.72 7.57 -22.43
CA GLU A 221 -30.43 6.99 -22.82
C GLU A 221 -29.26 7.86 -22.32
N LYS A 222 -29.29 9.16 -22.62
CA LYS A 222 -28.23 10.10 -22.21
C LYS A 222 -28.13 10.27 -20.70
N SER A 223 -29.26 10.35 -20.00
CA SER A 223 -29.28 10.40 -18.53
C SER A 223 -28.69 9.12 -17.90
N ARG A 224 -28.98 7.94 -18.47
CA ARG A 224 -28.43 6.67 -17.99
C ARG A 224 -26.92 6.58 -18.22
N GLU A 225 -26.45 7.02 -19.38
CA GLU A 225 -25.03 7.05 -19.71
C GLU A 225 -24.26 7.99 -18.77
N ALA A 226 -24.77 9.21 -18.55
CA ALA A 226 -24.20 10.15 -17.59
C ALA A 226 -24.15 9.55 -16.18
N GLN A 227 -25.25 8.94 -15.72
CA GLN A 227 -25.29 8.32 -14.40
C GLN A 227 -24.33 7.14 -14.29
N PHE A 228 -24.15 6.35 -15.35
CA PHE A 228 -23.18 5.27 -15.39
C PHE A 228 -21.75 5.78 -15.20
N ILE A 229 -21.37 6.86 -15.89
CA ILE A 229 -20.05 7.51 -15.72
C ILE A 229 -19.89 8.03 -14.29
N LEU A 230 -20.88 8.74 -13.76
CA LEU A 230 -20.82 9.29 -12.39
C LEU A 230 -20.72 8.21 -11.32
N ASN A 231 -21.50 7.13 -11.44
CA ASN A 231 -21.41 5.99 -10.52
C ASN A 231 -20.01 5.36 -10.54
N ARG A 232 -19.44 5.19 -11.74
CA ARG A 232 -18.09 4.66 -11.92
C ARG A 232 -17.02 5.58 -11.34
N LEU A 233 -17.18 6.91 -11.48
CA LEU A 233 -16.29 7.89 -10.86
C LEU A 233 -16.37 7.86 -9.35
N ASN A 234 -17.57 7.75 -8.77
CA ASN A 234 -17.75 7.64 -7.33
C ASN A 234 -17.08 6.37 -6.79
N ASP A 235 -17.29 5.23 -7.45
CA ASP A 235 -16.60 3.97 -7.11
C ASP A 235 -15.08 4.11 -7.21
N TYR A 236 -14.59 4.79 -8.24
CA TYR A 236 -13.16 5.04 -8.46
C TYR A 236 -12.55 5.88 -7.33
N GLN A 237 -13.14 7.04 -7.03
CA GLN A 237 -12.66 7.94 -5.99
C GLN A 237 -12.75 7.29 -4.61
N GLU A 238 -13.89 6.66 -4.30
CA GLU A 238 -14.08 6.02 -3.00
C GLU A 238 -13.15 4.84 -2.76
N ARG A 239 -12.87 4.00 -3.77
CA ARG A 239 -12.02 2.82 -3.56
C ARG A 239 -10.54 3.16 -3.65
N ASN A 240 -10.13 3.98 -4.61
CA ASN A 240 -8.72 4.24 -4.85
C ASN A 240 -8.11 5.25 -3.88
N ASN A 241 -8.82 6.35 -3.54
CA ASN A 241 -8.29 7.27 -2.53
C ASN A 241 -8.16 6.55 -1.19
N LYS A 242 -9.14 5.71 -0.84
CA LYS A 242 -9.08 4.94 0.40
C LYS A 242 -7.92 3.94 0.35
N SER A 243 -7.80 3.09 -0.67
CA SER A 243 -6.72 2.09 -0.63
C SER A 243 -5.32 2.71 -0.68
N VAL A 244 -5.11 3.75 -1.50
CA VAL A 244 -3.79 4.37 -1.68
C VAL A 244 -3.33 5.08 -0.41
N VAL A 245 -4.20 5.84 0.26
CA VAL A 245 -3.82 6.53 1.51
C VAL A 245 -3.34 5.54 2.56
N GLN A 246 -4.10 4.45 2.77
CA GLN A 246 -3.67 3.42 3.71
C GLN A 246 -2.39 2.69 3.26
N HIS A 247 -2.23 2.45 1.96
CA HIS A 247 -1.04 1.78 1.39
C HIS A 247 0.24 2.59 1.67
N GLU A 248 0.26 3.86 1.29
CA GLU A 248 1.45 4.71 1.45
C GLU A 248 1.74 5.07 2.92
N VAL A 249 0.69 5.28 3.73
CA VAL A 249 0.88 5.47 5.17
C VAL A 249 1.37 4.19 5.83
N ALA A 250 0.93 3.01 5.37
CA ALA A 250 1.47 1.75 5.86
C ALA A 250 2.96 1.61 5.51
N HIS A 251 3.39 1.97 4.30
CA HIS A 251 4.82 2.03 4.01
C HIS A 251 5.57 2.93 5.00
N GLN A 252 5.11 4.17 5.18
CA GLN A 252 5.75 5.10 6.10
C GLN A 252 5.91 4.51 7.50
N LEU A 253 4.85 3.92 8.04
CA LEU A 253 4.87 3.34 9.37
C LEU A 253 5.72 2.07 9.47
N LEU A 254 5.65 1.16 8.49
CA LEU A 254 6.44 -0.07 8.48
C LEU A 254 7.95 0.20 8.43
N TYR A 255 8.38 1.24 7.72
CA TYR A 255 9.77 1.70 7.74
C TYR A 255 10.13 2.40 9.07
N ASN A 256 9.24 3.22 9.63
CA ASN A 256 9.52 3.91 10.90
C ASN A 256 9.51 2.93 12.10
N PHE A 257 8.72 1.86 12.06
CA PHE A 257 8.67 0.83 13.10
C PHE A 257 9.71 -0.27 12.95
N GLN A 258 10.68 -0.10 12.05
CA GLN A 258 11.74 -1.06 11.80
C GLN A 258 11.22 -2.44 11.34
N VAL A 259 10.02 -2.52 10.74
CA VAL A 259 9.58 -3.76 10.08
C VAL A 259 10.34 -3.92 8.76
N HIS A 260 10.52 -2.81 8.04
CA HIS A 260 11.42 -2.72 6.90
C HIS A 260 12.73 -2.06 7.32
N HIS A 261 13.83 -2.42 6.65
CA HIS A 261 15.12 -1.76 6.87
C HIS A 261 15.24 -0.54 5.95
N ARG A 262 15.14 0.69 6.49
CA ARG A 262 15.12 1.94 5.70
C ARG A 262 16.34 2.14 4.79
N ASP A 263 17.53 1.85 5.28
CA ASP A 263 18.78 2.10 4.54
C ASP A 263 19.30 0.90 3.72
N ALA A 264 18.66 -0.26 3.83
CA ALA A 264 19.09 -1.50 3.18
C ALA A 264 18.03 -2.05 2.21
N PRO A 265 18.41 -2.95 1.29
CA PRO A 265 17.47 -3.52 0.33
C PRO A 265 16.44 -4.43 1.01
N ASN A 266 15.16 -4.16 0.77
CA ASN A 266 14.06 -5.01 1.17
C ASN A 266 13.49 -5.72 -0.07
N PRO A 267 13.07 -6.99 0.04
CA PRO A 267 12.40 -7.68 -1.06
C PRO A 267 11.10 -6.96 -1.42
N VAL A 268 10.86 -6.70 -2.71
CA VAL A 268 9.68 -5.93 -3.15
C VAL A 268 8.38 -6.64 -2.80
N TRP A 269 8.31 -7.97 -2.96
CA TRP A 269 7.11 -8.75 -2.58
C TRP A 269 6.77 -8.60 -1.09
N PHE A 270 7.77 -8.40 -0.24
CA PHE A 270 7.62 -8.26 1.20
C PHE A 270 7.08 -6.87 1.53
N VAL A 271 7.68 -5.82 0.94
CA VAL A 271 7.28 -4.42 1.16
C VAL A 271 5.85 -4.16 0.68
N GLU A 272 5.54 -4.53 -0.56
CA GLU A 272 4.23 -4.34 -1.18
C GLU A 272 3.19 -5.29 -0.56
N GLY A 273 3.58 -6.54 -0.29
CA GLY A 273 2.73 -7.53 0.36
C GLY A 273 2.27 -7.07 1.74
N LEU A 274 3.13 -6.43 2.53
CA LEU A 274 2.75 -5.88 3.83
C LEU A 274 1.82 -4.67 3.68
N ALA A 275 2.14 -3.70 2.81
CA ALA A 275 1.30 -2.52 2.60
C ALA A 275 -0.12 -2.89 2.15
N THR A 276 -0.25 -3.88 1.24
CA THR A 276 -1.56 -4.37 0.76
C THR A 276 -2.43 -5.02 1.85
N LEU A 277 -1.85 -5.45 2.99
CA LEU A 277 -2.64 -5.89 4.15
C LEU A 277 -3.44 -4.75 4.79
N PHE A 278 -2.98 -3.51 4.65
CA PHE A 278 -3.56 -2.33 5.31
C PHE A 278 -4.51 -1.52 4.44
N GLU A 279 -4.57 -1.79 3.13
CA GLU A 279 -5.52 -1.17 2.20
C GLU A 279 -7.00 -1.22 2.64
N PRO A 280 -7.52 -2.32 3.24
CA PRO A 280 -8.92 -2.36 3.65
C PRO A 280 -9.22 -1.26 4.67
N PRO A 281 -10.24 -0.42 4.43
CA PRO A 281 -10.53 0.69 5.31
C PRO A 281 -10.90 0.20 6.71
N PRO A 282 -10.55 0.97 7.76
CA PRO A 282 -10.99 0.70 9.12
C PRO A 282 -12.51 0.63 9.18
N GLY A 283 -13.04 -0.42 9.83
CA GLY A 283 -14.47 -0.61 10.01
C GLY A 283 -14.82 -1.26 11.34
N LYS A 284 -16.13 -1.49 11.57
CA LYS A 284 -16.64 -2.09 12.82
C LYS A 284 -16.05 -3.47 13.12
N THR A 285 -15.58 -4.19 12.10
CA THR A 285 -15.00 -5.54 12.21
C THR A 285 -13.48 -5.54 12.38
N GLY A 286 -12.83 -4.38 12.42
CA GLY A 286 -11.38 -4.22 12.50
C GLY A 286 -10.81 -3.39 11.34
N ALA A 287 -9.48 -3.30 11.28
CA ALA A 287 -8.74 -2.57 10.26
C ALA A 287 -7.51 -3.36 9.81
N GLY A 288 -7.05 -3.10 8.58
CA GLY A 288 -5.84 -3.67 8.00
C GLY A 288 -5.76 -5.19 8.06
N PHE A 289 -4.66 -5.74 8.56
CA PHE A 289 -4.31 -7.18 8.48
C PHE A 289 -5.33 -8.17 9.09
N ASN A 290 -6.28 -7.70 9.90
CA ASN A 290 -7.37 -8.52 10.46
C ASN A 290 -8.61 -8.58 9.54
N VAL A 291 -8.61 -7.81 8.46
CA VAL A 291 -9.69 -7.74 7.48
C VAL A 291 -9.16 -8.29 6.16
N VAL A 292 -9.92 -9.21 5.56
CA VAL A 292 -9.59 -9.72 4.23
C VAL A 292 -9.74 -8.61 3.21
N ASN A 293 -8.67 -8.32 2.48
CA ASN A 293 -8.71 -7.42 1.33
C ASN A 293 -9.47 -8.11 0.17
N GLN A 294 -10.78 -7.82 0.09
CA GLN A 294 -11.68 -8.47 -0.87
C GLN A 294 -11.30 -8.19 -2.32
N TYR A 295 -10.78 -7.00 -2.62
CA TYR A 295 -10.31 -6.65 -3.95
C TYR A 295 -9.10 -7.50 -4.34
N ARG A 296 -8.07 -7.54 -3.50
CA ARG A 296 -6.87 -8.36 -3.75
C ARG A 296 -7.20 -9.86 -3.80
N LEU A 297 -8.13 -10.34 -2.97
CA LEU A 297 -8.59 -11.73 -3.02
C LEU A 297 -9.31 -12.06 -4.32
N TRP A 298 -10.23 -11.19 -4.76
CA TRP A 298 -10.92 -11.36 -6.04
C TRP A 298 -9.91 -11.41 -7.18
N ARG A 299 -9.01 -10.43 -7.24
CA ARG A 299 -8.02 -10.31 -8.30
C ARG A 299 -7.06 -11.49 -8.35
N LEU A 300 -6.63 -11.96 -7.18
CA LEU A 300 -5.80 -13.15 -7.03
C LEU A 300 -6.50 -14.40 -7.57
N ARG A 301 -7.78 -14.60 -7.23
CA ARG A 301 -8.58 -15.74 -7.70
C ARG A 301 -8.86 -15.69 -9.20
N GLU A 302 -9.09 -14.49 -9.73
CA GLU A 302 -9.25 -14.28 -11.17
C GLU A 302 -7.97 -14.67 -11.91
N ALA A 303 -6.82 -14.17 -11.46
CA ALA A 303 -5.52 -14.49 -12.06
C ALA A 303 -5.16 -15.98 -11.92
N ASP A 304 -5.46 -16.60 -10.78
CA ASP A 304 -5.26 -18.04 -10.54
C ASP A 304 -6.12 -18.89 -11.49
N ALA A 305 -7.41 -18.55 -11.64
CA ALA A 305 -8.31 -19.23 -12.58
C ALA A 305 -7.89 -19.08 -14.05
N ALA A 306 -7.25 -17.96 -14.39
CA ALA A 306 -6.68 -17.70 -15.72
C ALA A 306 -5.27 -18.28 -15.91
N ASN A 307 -4.71 -18.97 -14.91
CA ASN A 307 -3.33 -19.45 -14.90
C ASN A 307 -2.30 -18.34 -15.20
N ALA A 308 -2.56 -17.14 -14.66
CA ALA A 308 -1.80 -15.92 -14.89
C ALA A 308 -0.99 -15.47 -13.67
N LEU A 309 -0.89 -16.30 -12.64
CA LEU A 309 0.01 -16.09 -11.51
C LEU A 309 1.43 -16.53 -11.87
N ALA A 310 2.43 -15.78 -11.41
CA ALA A 310 3.81 -16.19 -11.52
C ALA A 310 4.08 -17.40 -10.62
N ASP A 311 5.07 -18.24 -10.96
CA ASP A 311 5.56 -19.25 -10.03
C ASP A 311 6.08 -18.57 -8.75
N LEU A 312 5.83 -19.14 -7.57
CA LEU A 312 6.24 -18.49 -6.31
C LEU A 312 7.76 -18.33 -6.17
N ARG A 313 8.56 -19.27 -6.70
CA ARG A 313 10.03 -19.13 -6.65
C ARG A 313 10.45 -17.98 -7.54
N GLU A 314 9.87 -17.87 -8.72
CA GLU A 314 10.11 -16.74 -9.62
C GLU A 314 9.64 -15.42 -8.98
N PHE A 315 8.45 -15.41 -8.38
CA PHE A 315 7.82 -14.23 -7.80
C PHE A 315 8.64 -13.58 -6.68
N VAL A 316 9.23 -14.37 -5.78
CA VAL A 316 10.06 -13.83 -4.68
C VAL A 316 11.41 -13.29 -5.17
N GLN A 317 11.84 -13.69 -6.36
CA GLN A 317 13.14 -13.35 -6.96
C GLN A 317 13.07 -12.16 -7.93
N LYS A 318 11.92 -11.96 -8.59
CA LYS A 318 11.74 -11.02 -9.69
C LYS A 318 10.93 -9.80 -9.29
N PRO A 319 11.57 -8.74 -8.77
CA PRO A 319 10.86 -7.51 -8.37
C PRO A 319 10.13 -6.83 -9.55
N GLU A 320 10.52 -7.10 -10.79
CA GLU A 320 9.86 -6.62 -12.01
C GLU A 320 8.41 -7.10 -12.16
N LEU A 321 8.01 -8.18 -11.49
CA LEU A 321 6.60 -8.62 -11.46
C LEU A 321 5.71 -7.69 -10.64
N LEU A 322 6.33 -6.82 -9.83
CA LEU A 322 5.69 -5.82 -8.97
C LEU A 322 6.05 -4.39 -9.41
N ARG A 323 6.82 -4.23 -10.49
CA ARG A 323 7.17 -2.93 -11.06
C ARG A 323 6.46 -2.75 -12.40
N GLY A 324 6.14 -1.50 -12.74
CA GLY A 324 5.48 -1.15 -13.99
C GLY A 324 4.11 -0.52 -13.75
N SER A 325 3.18 -0.74 -14.67
CA SER A 325 1.81 -0.25 -14.59
C SER A 325 0.87 -1.26 -15.24
N GLY A 326 -0.43 -1.12 -15.01
CA GLY A 326 -1.41 -1.96 -15.70
C GLY A 326 -1.69 -3.31 -15.02
N ASP A 327 -2.24 -4.21 -15.84
CA ASP A 327 -2.80 -5.51 -15.47
C ASP A 327 -1.81 -6.40 -14.71
N GLN A 328 -0.56 -6.44 -15.21
CA GLN A 328 0.51 -7.24 -14.64
C GLN A 328 0.78 -6.86 -13.18
N MET A 329 0.95 -5.58 -12.90
CA MET A 329 1.31 -5.10 -11.57
C MET A 329 0.15 -5.27 -10.58
N ASP A 330 -1.10 -5.08 -11.02
CA ASP A 330 -2.26 -5.34 -10.17
C ASP A 330 -2.37 -6.83 -9.79
N ARG A 331 -2.06 -7.76 -10.70
CA ARG A 331 -1.91 -9.19 -10.39
C ARG A 331 -0.72 -9.45 -9.46
N GLY A 332 0.40 -8.77 -9.67
CA GLY A 332 1.57 -8.83 -8.80
C GLY A 332 1.22 -8.45 -7.36
N TYR A 333 0.54 -7.32 -7.15
CA TYR A 333 0.06 -6.90 -5.83
C TYR A 333 -0.96 -7.87 -5.23
N ALA A 334 -1.86 -8.42 -6.03
CA ALA A 334 -2.77 -9.46 -5.56
C ALA A 334 -2.02 -10.73 -5.09
N GLN A 335 -0.97 -11.14 -5.81
CA GLN A 335 -0.10 -12.27 -5.43
C GLN A 335 0.75 -11.96 -4.20
N ALA A 336 1.32 -10.75 -4.09
CA ALA A 336 2.06 -10.29 -2.91
C ALA A 336 1.16 -10.28 -1.67
N TRP A 337 -0.05 -9.74 -1.80
CA TRP A 337 -1.07 -9.78 -0.76
C TRP A 337 -1.39 -11.22 -0.35
N GLY A 338 -1.65 -12.11 -1.32
CA GLY A 338 -1.99 -13.51 -1.05
C GLY A 338 -0.89 -14.27 -0.33
N LEU A 339 0.37 -14.05 -0.72
CA LEU A 339 1.54 -14.61 -0.04
C LEU A 339 1.67 -14.04 1.37
N MET A 340 1.67 -12.72 1.52
CA MET A 340 1.83 -12.06 2.81
C MET A 340 0.68 -12.36 3.79
N TYR A 341 -0.55 -12.44 3.29
CA TYR A 341 -1.71 -12.81 4.09
C TYR A 341 -1.60 -14.25 4.59
N TYR A 342 -1.14 -15.21 3.75
CA TYR A 342 -0.86 -16.56 4.22
C TYR A 342 0.23 -16.58 5.31
N LEU A 343 1.35 -15.87 5.08
CA LEU A 343 2.46 -15.85 6.03
C LEU A 343 2.07 -15.23 7.37
N SER A 344 1.36 -14.09 7.35
CA SER A 344 0.89 -13.43 8.57
C SER A 344 -0.16 -14.24 9.36
N GLN A 345 -0.88 -15.16 8.71
CA GLN A 345 -1.88 -16.00 9.38
C GLN A 345 -1.33 -17.37 9.82
N LYS A 346 -0.41 -17.96 9.06
CA LYS A 346 0.05 -19.35 9.25
C LYS A 346 1.53 -19.48 9.64
N LYS A 347 2.31 -18.42 9.49
CA LYS A 347 3.79 -18.42 9.61
C LYS A 347 4.29 -17.20 10.39
N LYS A 348 3.60 -16.81 11.46
CA LYS A 348 3.89 -15.58 12.23
C LYS A 348 5.29 -15.56 12.82
N ALA A 349 5.73 -16.68 13.39
CA ALA A 349 7.06 -16.78 14.00
C ALA A 349 8.16 -16.71 12.92
N GLU A 350 7.96 -17.39 11.80
CA GLU A 350 8.85 -17.36 10.65
C GLU A 350 8.88 -15.98 9.98
N LEU A 351 7.74 -15.27 9.93
CA LEU A 351 7.67 -13.90 9.43
C LEU A 351 8.48 -12.94 10.28
N ARG A 352 8.41 -13.09 11.61
CA ARG A 352 9.28 -12.36 12.54
C ARG A 352 10.75 -12.67 12.29
N GLN A 353 11.11 -13.94 12.11
CA GLN A 353 12.49 -14.34 11.77
C GLN A 353 12.96 -13.71 10.45
N PHE A 354 12.07 -13.60 9.47
CA PHE A 354 12.37 -12.95 8.19
C PHE A 354 12.61 -11.45 8.37
N VAL A 355 11.78 -10.75 9.15
CA VAL A 355 12.01 -9.34 9.51
C VAL A 355 13.39 -9.15 10.15
N GLU A 356 13.73 -9.97 11.14
CA GLU A 356 15.04 -9.90 11.81
C GLU A 356 16.19 -10.23 10.86
N LEU A 357 16.00 -11.15 9.90
CA LEU A 357 16.98 -11.41 8.85
C LEU A 357 17.18 -10.20 7.95
N ILE A 358 16.12 -9.57 7.46
CA ILE A 358 16.19 -8.39 6.58
C ILE A 358 16.92 -7.23 7.28
N LYS A 359 16.71 -7.05 8.59
CA LYS A 359 17.44 -6.07 9.40
C LYS A 359 18.97 -6.29 9.45
N THR A 360 19.47 -7.49 9.11
CA THR A 360 20.91 -7.75 9.04
C THR A 360 21.56 -7.37 7.70
N ARG A 361 20.75 -7.03 6.67
CA ARG A 361 21.26 -6.59 5.37
C ARG A 361 21.98 -5.25 5.52
N LYS A 362 23.04 -5.06 4.75
CA LYS A 362 23.85 -3.84 4.82
C LYS A 362 23.25 -2.73 3.96
N PRO A 363 23.46 -1.46 4.34
CA PRO A 363 23.07 -0.35 3.49
C PRO A 363 23.70 -0.47 2.09
N ARG A 364 22.89 -0.20 1.06
CA ARG A 364 23.28 -0.27 -0.36
C ARG A 364 23.86 -1.61 -0.82
N GLU A 365 23.63 -2.68 -0.07
CA GLU A 365 23.98 -4.04 -0.50
C GLU A 365 23.26 -4.39 -1.82
N VAL A 366 23.88 -5.16 -2.70
CA VAL A 366 23.19 -5.70 -3.88
C VAL A 366 22.78 -7.12 -3.53
N ILE A 367 21.47 -7.40 -3.54
CA ILE A 367 20.93 -8.72 -3.23
C ILE A 367 20.63 -9.43 -4.55
N PRO A 368 21.37 -10.50 -4.91
CA PRO A 368 21.07 -11.27 -6.11
C PRO A 368 19.77 -12.07 -5.93
N PRO A 369 19.04 -12.38 -7.02
CA PRO A 369 17.77 -13.11 -6.97
C PRO A 369 17.86 -14.42 -6.18
N GLU A 370 18.94 -15.19 -6.35
CA GLU A 370 19.14 -16.47 -5.67
C GLU A 370 19.22 -16.30 -4.14
N ARG A 371 19.73 -15.16 -3.68
CA ARG A 371 19.76 -14.82 -2.25
C ARG A 371 18.39 -14.42 -1.73
N GLU A 372 17.56 -13.74 -2.52
CA GLU A 372 16.16 -13.46 -2.11
C GLU A 372 15.40 -14.76 -1.87
N LEU A 373 15.57 -15.75 -2.76
CA LEU A 373 14.99 -17.07 -2.58
C LEU A 373 15.58 -17.81 -1.38
N ALA A 374 16.90 -17.79 -1.20
CA ALA A 374 17.56 -18.45 -0.08
C ALA A 374 17.14 -17.86 1.27
N ASP A 375 17.04 -16.54 1.38
CA ASP A 375 16.57 -15.84 2.58
C ASP A 375 15.11 -16.19 2.89
N PHE A 376 14.25 -16.27 1.85
CA PHE A 376 12.88 -16.76 2.00
C PHE A 376 12.86 -18.19 2.55
N GLU A 377 13.55 -19.12 1.88
CA GLU A 377 13.50 -20.54 2.22
C GLU A 377 14.13 -20.84 3.60
N LYS A 378 15.11 -20.03 4.01
CA LYS A 378 15.71 -20.10 5.35
C LYS A 378 14.70 -19.83 6.46
N CYS A 379 13.74 -18.92 6.24
CA CYS A 379 12.74 -18.56 7.24
C CYS A 379 11.46 -19.40 7.11
N PHE A 380 10.95 -19.59 5.89
CA PHE A 380 9.61 -20.15 5.67
C PHE A 380 9.60 -21.63 5.25
N GLY A 381 10.78 -22.20 4.94
CA GLY A 381 10.93 -23.50 4.31
C GLY A 381 10.92 -23.42 2.78
N LYS A 382 11.19 -24.56 2.13
CA LYS A 382 11.32 -24.63 0.66
C LYS A 382 10.03 -24.20 -0.04
N LEU A 383 10.18 -23.39 -1.09
CA LEU A 383 9.09 -23.08 -2.02
C LEU A 383 8.94 -24.25 -3.01
N ASP A 384 8.43 -25.36 -2.50
CA ASP A 384 8.17 -26.59 -3.23
C ASP A 384 6.67 -26.78 -3.51
N GLU A 385 6.32 -27.91 -4.14
CA GLU A 385 4.93 -28.24 -4.46
C GLU A 385 4.03 -28.35 -3.22
N SER A 386 4.58 -28.77 -2.07
CA SER A 386 3.83 -28.85 -0.83
C SER A 386 3.49 -27.45 -0.31
N PHE A 387 4.45 -26.52 -0.33
CA PHE A 387 4.20 -25.13 0.02
C PHE A 387 3.12 -24.52 -0.89
N ARG A 388 3.26 -24.68 -2.21
CA ARG A 388 2.28 -24.17 -3.19
C ARG A 388 0.87 -24.71 -2.93
N LYS A 389 0.73 -26.02 -2.72
CA LYS A 389 -0.56 -26.65 -2.41
C LYS A 389 -1.17 -26.11 -1.11
N ASN A 390 -0.37 -25.94 -0.06
CA ASN A 390 -0.84 -25.43 1.22
C ASN A 390 -1.28 -23.96 1.12
N TRP A 391 -0.48 -23.13 0.44
CA TRP A 391 -0.81 -21.74 0.16
C TRP A 391 -2.12 -21.62 -0.62
N HIS A 392 -2.25 -22.36 -1.73
CA HIS A 392 -3.44 -22.34 -2.56
C HIS A 392 -4.69 -22.89 -1.82
N LYS A 393 -4.55 -23.97 -1.04
CA LYS A 393 -5.62 -24.49 -0.17
C LYS A 393 -6.09 -23.44 0.84
N PHE A 394 -5.15 -22.71 1.45
CA PHE A 394 -5.48 -21.62 2.35
C PHE A 394 -6.27 -20.52 1.63
N LEU A 395 -5.79 -20.04 0.47
CA LEU A 395 -6.48 -18.97 -0.28
C LEU A 395 -7.90 -19.34 -0.70
N LYS A 396 -8.13 -20.61 -1.06
CA LYS A 396 -9.48 -21.14 -1.32
C LYS A 396 -10.37 -21.11 -0.09
N SER A 397 -9.82 -21.29 1.11
CA SER A 397 -10.57 -21.23 2.37
C SER A 397 -10.91 -19.81 2.84
N VAL A 398 -10.24 -18.78 2.31
CA VAL A 398 -10.51 -17.39 2.70
C VAL A 398 -11.92 -16.99 2.22
N PRO A 399 -12.77 -16.41 3.09
CA PRO A 399 -14.11 -16.02 2.69
C PRO A 399 -14.07 -14.83 1.71
N TYR A 400 -14.63 -15.04 0.53
CA TYR A 400 -14.87 -13.98 -0.45
C TYR A 400 -16.29 -13.44 -0.30
N ARG A 401 -16.40 -12.12 -0.21
CA ARG A 401 -17.66 -11.38 -0.19
C ARG A 401 -17.63 -10.45 -1.37
N ALA A 402 -18.40 -10.78 -2.42
CA ALA A 402 -18.52 -9.91 -3.58
C ALA A 402 -18.97 -8.51 -3.13
N PRO A 403 -18.45 -7.44 -3.76
CA PRO A 403 -19.00 -6.10 -3.57
C PRO A 403 -20.52 -6.15 -3.78
N ARG A 404 -21.29 -5.55 -2.87
CA ARG A 404 -22.74 -5.43 -3.02
C ARG A 404 -23.09 -4.39 -4.05
#